data_AF-A0A1A8INJ3-F1
#
_entry.id   AF-A0A1A8INJ3-F1
#
_cell.length_a   1.000
_cell.length_b   1.000
_cell.length_c   1.000
_cell.angle_alpha   90.00
_cell.angle_beta   90.00
_cell.angle_gamma   90.00
#
_symmetry.space_group_name_H-M   'P 1'
#
loop_
_entity.id
_entity.type
_entity.pdbx_description
1 polymer ?
#
loop_
_entity_poly.entity_id
_entity_poly.type
_entity_poly.pdbx_seq_one_letter_code
_entity_poly.pdbx_strand_id
1 'polypeptide(L)'
;ALQVTSQLESPRIVGGYTPVPYSIKYIVSLQTLYHQHFCGGFLINKFWVMTAAHCNIGVDKMIVVAGDFSLTVYEGTEQQVFPQ
;
A
#
# COMPACT_ATOMS: atom_id res chain seq x y z
N ALA A 1 -23.21 44.41 -4.10
CA ALA A 1 -23.76 43.12 -3.66
C ALA A 1 -22.59 42.20 -3.36
N LEU A 2 -22.47 41.73 -2.11
CA LEU A 2 -21.44 40.77 -1.72
C LEU A 2 -21.99 39.39 -2.10
N GLN A 3 -21.49 38.79 -3.19
CA GLN A 3 -21.83 37.41 -3.53
C GLN A 3 -21.14 36.50 -2.51
N VAL A 4 -21.89 36.04 -1.50
CA VAL A 4 -21.50 34.87 -0.72
C VAL A 4 -21.61 33.69 -1.67
N THR A 5 -20.53 33.35 -2.37
CA THR A 5 -20.45 32.07 -3.07
C THR A 5 -20.53 31.00 -2.00
N SER A 6 -21.66 30.30 -2.01
CA SER A 6 -21.98 29.15 -1.17
C SER A 6 -20.74 28.32 -0.89
N GLN A 7 -20.49 28.08 0.40
CA GLN A 7 -19.83 26.90 0.98
C GLN A 7 -19.11 26.04 -0.06
N LEU A 8 -17.77 26.01 -0.01
CA LEU A 8 -16.97 24.96 -0.63
C LEU A 8 -17.41 23.61 -0.02
N GLU A 9 -18.51 23.04 -0.52
CA GLU A 9 -18.81 21.64 -0.30
C GLU A 9 -17.77 20.87 -1.09
N SER A 10 -16.68 20.50 -0.41
CA SER A 10 -15.79 19.48 -0.92
C SER A 10 -16.66 18.26 -1.25
N PRO A 11 -16.73 17.83 -2.52
CA PRO A 11 -17.56 16.70 -2.89
C PRO A 11 -17.18 15.51 -2.03
N ARG A 12 -18.18 14.77 -1.55
CA ARG A 12 -17.96 13.58 -0.72
C ARG A 12 -17.05 12.60 -1.47
N ILE A 13 -15.90 12.29 -0.90
CA ILE A 13 -14.95 11.35 -1.49
C ILE A 13 -15.50 9.91 -1.31
N VAL A 14 -15.67 9.20 -2.43
CA VAL A 14 -16.07 7.78 -2.46
C VAL A 14 -14.98 7.02 -3.20
N GLY A 15 -14.42 5.97 -2.60
CA GLY A 15 -13.34 5.17 -3.20
C GLY A 15 -11.94 5.81 -3.16
N GLY A 16 -11.83 7.09 -2.75
CA GLY A 16 -10.55 7.77 -2.62
C GLY A 16 -10.00 8.26 -3.95
N TYR A 17 -8.69 8.51 -3.98
CA TYR A 17 -7.92 8.89 -5.16
C TYR A 17 -6.58 8.15 -5.15
N THR A 18 -6.03 7.89 -6.33
CA THR A 18 -4.69 7.31 -6.44
C THR A 18 -3.65 8.31 -5.91
N PRO A 19 -2.75 7.91 -4.99
CA PRO A 19 -1.71 8.80 -4.52
C PRO A 19 -0.73 9.14 -5.66
N VAL A 20 0.02 10.22 -5.51
CA VAL A 20 1.14 10.51 -6.41
C VAL A 20 2.10 9.31 -6.38
N PRO A 21 2.56 8.78 -7.53
CA PRO A 21 3.49 7.67 -7.57
C PRO A 21 4.68 7.89 -6.64
N TYR A 22 5.03 6.85 -5.87
CA TYR A 22 6.15 6.85 -4.91
C TYR A 22 6.06 7.87 -3.76
N SER A 23 4.92 8.53 -3.54
CA SER A 23 4.74 9.49 -2.45
C SER A 23 4.58 8.83 -1.07
N ILE A 24 4.07 7.59 -1.03
CA ILE A 24 3.87 6.83 0.21
C ILE A 24 4.84 5.65 0.25
N LYS A 25 6.07 5.91 0.72
CA LYS A 25 7.20 4.98 0.59
C LYS A 25 7.20 3.81 1.58
N TYR A 26 6.39 3.90 2.63
CA TYR A 26 6.35 2.89 3.69
C TYR A 26 5.32 1.79 3.45
N ILE A 27 4.44 1.92 2.43
CA ILE A 27 3.45 0.90 2.11
C ILE A 27 4.15 -0.38 1.65
N VAL A 28 3.62 -1.51 2.14
CA VAL A 28 4.07 -2.85 1.79
C VAL A 28 2.88 -3.65 1.27
N SER A 29 3.12 -4.37 0.18
CA SER A 29 2.24 -5.38 -0.39
C SER A 29 2.69 -6.76 0.12
N LEU A 30 1.83 -7.43 0.89
CA LEU A 30 2.04 -8.84 1.24
C LEU A 30 1.43 -9.70 0.14
N GLN A 31 2.27 -10.55 -0.45
CA GLN A 31 1.91 -11.38 -1.59
C GLN A 31 2.07 -12.86 -1.25
N THR A 32 1.28 -13.73 -1.90
CA THR A 32 1.51 -15.18 -1.84
C THR A 32 2.77 -15.56 -2.62
N LEU A 33 3.20 -16.81 -2.54
CA LEU A 33 4.29 -17.35 -3.37
C LEU A 33 4.02 -17.28 -4.89
N TYR A 34 2.78 -17.04 -5.29
CA TYR A 34 2.36 -16.83 -6.69
C TYR A 34 2.28 -15.35 -7.07
N HIS A 35 2.90 -14.45 -6.29
CA HIS A 35 2.88 -12.99 -6.49
C HIS A 35 1.48 -12.36 -6.45
N GLN A 36 0.54 -12.98 -5.73
CA GLN A 36 -0.80 -12.43 -5.56
C GLN A 36 -0.88 -11.58 -4.28
N HIS A 37 -1.17 -10.28 -4.41
CA HIS A 37 -1.47 -9.42 -3.27
C HIS A 37 -2.69 -9.94 -2.49
N PHE A 38 -2.54 -10.07 -1.17
CA PHE A 38 -3.63 -10.51 -0.28
C PHE A 38 -3.78 -9.65 0.98
N CYS A 39 -2.73 -8.94 1.39
CA CYS A 39 -2.76 -8.07 2.57
C CYS A 39 -1.82 -6.88 2.41
N GLY A 40 -2.05 -5.84 3.21
CA GLY A 40 -1.16 -4.70 3.35
C GLY A 40 -0.26 -4.78 4.59
N GLY A 41 0.76 -3.94 4.62
CA GLY A 41 1.57 -3.66 5.78
C GLY A 41 2.27 -2.32 5.64
N PHE A 42 3.08 -1.96 6.64
CA PHE A 42 3.94 -0.78 6.55
C PHE A 42 5.30 -1.00 7.21
N LEU A 43 6.33 -0.41 6.60
CA LEU A 43 7.68 -0.38 7.16
C LEU A 43 7.69 0.48 8.43
N ILE A 44 8.13 -0.11 9.54
CA ILE A 44 8.45 0.65 10.76
C ILE A 44 9.94 1.02 10.80
N ASN A 45 10.78 0.24 10.12
CA ASN A 45 12.18 0.54 9.80
C ASN A 45 12.67 -0.40 8.68
N LYS A 46 13.97 -0.34 8.34
CA LYS A 46 14.59 -1.12 7.26
C LYS A 46 14.50 -2.66 7.39
N PHE A 47 14.16 -3.20 8.55
CA PHE A 47 14.13 -4.65 8.80
C PHE A 47 12.77 -5.15 9.30
N TRP A 48 11.82 -4.25 9.55
CA TRP A 48 10.58 -4.61 10.22
C TRP A 48 9.38 -4.03 9.49
N VAL A 49 8.43 -4.91 9.18
CA VAL A 49 7.11 -4.59 8.66
C VAL A 49 6.07 -4.89 9.73
N MET A 50 5.14 -3.98 9.92
CA MET A 50 3.96 -4.20 10.74
C MET A 50 2.76 -4.49 9.83
N THR A 51 1.97 -5.49 10.18
CA THR A 51 0.72 -5.87 9.51
C THR A 51 -0.32 -6.33 10.54
N ALA A 52 -1.55 -6.59 10.08
CA ALA A 52 -2.59 -7.14 10.93
C ALA A 52 -2.36 -8.63 11.21
N ALA A 53 -2.68 -9.10 12.42
CA ALA A 53 -2.48 -10.50 12.80
C ALA A 53 -3.22 -11.49 11.89
N HIS A 54 -4.38 -11.12 11.34
CA HIS A 54 -5.15 -11.97 10.44
C HIS A 54 -4.50 -12.17 9.06
N CYS A 55 -3.47 -11.37 8.72
CA CYS A 55 -2.70 -11.54 7.48
C CYS A 55 -1.67 -12.68 7.58
N ASN A 56 -1.50 -13.31 8.74
CA ASN A 56 -0.55 -14.41 8.87
C ASN A 56 -1.07 -15.68 8.19
N ILE A 57 -0.55 -15.96 6.99
CA ILE A 57 -0.79 -17.21 6.24
C ILE A 57 0.34 -18.23 6.40
N GLY A 58 1.35 -17.95 7.22
CA GLY A 58 2.61 -18.70 7.34
C GLY A 58 3.78 -17.97 6.71
N VAL A 59 4.90 -17.85 7.44
CA VAL A 59 6.10 -17.09 7.03
C VAL A 59 6.72 -17.63 5.74
N ASP A 60 6.59 -18.93 5.52
CA ASP A 60 7.04 -19.67 4.34
C ASP A 60 6.08 -19.55 3.14
N LYS A 61 4.93 -18.92 3.31
CA LYS A 61 3.87 -18.83 2.29
C LYS A 61 3.62 -17.41 1.78
N MET A 62 4.41 -16.44 2.23
CA MET A 62 4.25 -15.04 1.84
C MET A 62 5.57 -14.38 1.47
N ILE A 63 5.46 -13.35 0.62
CA ILE A 63 6.55 -12.48 0.17
C ILE A 63 6.18 -11.06 0.59
N VAL A 64 7.14 -10.34 1.15
CA VAL A 64 7.04 -8.92 1.48
C VAL A 64 7.54 -8.13 0.27
N VAL A 65 6.68 -7.30 -0.31
CA VAL A 65 7.02 -6.43 -1.44
C VAL A 65 6.91 -4.97 -1.03
N ALA A 66 8.03 -4.27 -1.01
CA ALA A 66 8.11 -2.83 -0.70
C ALA A 66 8.48 -2.04 -1.97
N GLY A 67 8.08 -0.76 -2.03
CA GLY A 67 8.40 0.11 -3.17
C GLY A 67 7.55 -0.14 -4.42
N ASP A 68 6.47 -0.90 -4.29
CA ASP A 68 5.47 -1.15 -5.33
C ASP A 68 4.42 -0.02 -5.33
N PHE A 69 4.05 0.49 -6.52
CA PHE A 69 2.91 1.39 -6.70
C PHE A 69 1.76 0.73 -7.49
N SER A 70 2.02 -0.28 -8.32
CA SER A 70 1.02 -0.98 -9.13
C SER A 70 1.08 -2.49 -8.96
N LEU A 71 0.01 -3.06 -8.38
CA LEU A 71 -0.12 -4.51 -8.16
C LEU A 71 -0.10 -5.38 -9.44
N THR A 72 -0.14 -4.78 -10.62
CA THR A 72 -0.21 -5.48 -11.92
C THR A 72 0.97 -5.21 -12.84
N VAL A 73 1.84 -4.27 -12.50
CA VAL A 73 2.95 -3.84 -13.37
C VAL A 73 4.23 -3.84 -12.56
N TYR A 74 5.27 -4.49 -13.08
CA TYR A 74 6.61 -4.39 -12.50
C TYR A 74 7.29 -3.09 -12.94
N GLU A 75 7.53 -2.19 -11.99
CA GLU A 75 8.10 -0.86 -12.18
C GLU A 75 9.64 -0.84 -12.02
N GLY A 76 10.21 -1.89 -11.41
CA GLY A 76 11.64 -2.01 -11.11
C GLY A 76 12.05 -1.37 -9.78
N THR A 77 11.11 -0.79 -9.03
CA THR A 77 11.33 -0.23 -7.69
C THR A 77 11.02 -1.23 -6.58
N GLU A 78 10.43 -2.38 -6.92
CA GLU A 78 9.97 -3.41 -6.00
C GLU A 78 11.14 -4.15 -5.36
N GLN A 79 11.15 -4.16 -4.03
CA GLN A 79 12.05 -4.97 -3.23
C GLN A 79 11.26 -6.13 -2.64
N GLN A 80 11.68 -7.35 -2.98
CA GLN A 80 11.03 -8.58 -2.53
C GLN A 80 11.88 -9.27 -1.47
N VAL A 81 11.27 -9.58 -0.34
CA VAL A 81 11.94 -10.24 0.80
C VAL A 81 11.04 -11.33 1.37
N PHE A 82 11.62 -12.47 1.73
CA PHE A 82 10.92 -13.50 2.48
C PHE A 82 10.96 -13.18 3.98
N PRO A 83 9.82 -13.24 4.70
CA PRO A 83 9.82 -13.11 6.15
C PRO A 83 10.71 -14.18 6.80
N GLN A 84 11.38 -13.81 7.89
CA GLN A 84 12.18 -14.71 8.73
C GLN A 84 11.43 -15.10 9.99
#